data_AF-A0A9R0VC57-F1
#
_entry.id   AF-A0A9R0VC57-F1
#
_cell.length_a   1.000
_cell.length_b   1.000
_cell.length_c   1.000
_cell.angle_alpha   90.00
_cell.angle_beta   90.00
_cell.angle_gamma   90.00
#
_symmetry.space_group_name_H-M   'P 1'
#
loop_
_entity.id
_entity.type
_entity.pdbx_description
1 polymer ?
#
loop_
_entity_poly.entity_id
_entity_poly.type
_entity_poly.pdbx_seq_one_letter_code
_entity_poly.pdbx_strand_id
1 'polypeptide(L)'
;MTLKKREQIEKPLQKHGGRLGKGEEYCGTCYGAEESDEQCCNSCEEVREAYKKKGWALTNPDLIDQCAREDFVERVKTQHGEGCSVHGFLDVSKVAGNFHFAPGKGYYESNVDVPELTAEGGFNITHKINKLSFGTEFPGAVNPLDGAQWTQPASDGTYQYFIKVVPTIYNDIRGRKIDSNQFSVTEHFRDGNVQPRPQPGVFFFYDFSPIKVIFTEENRSFLHYLTNLCAIVGGIFTVAGIIDSFIYHGQKALKKKMEIGKYR
;
A
#
# COMPACT_ATOMS: atom_id res chain seq x y z
N MET A 1 43.54 -7.94 3.94
CA MET A 1 43.38 -7.52 2.53
C MET A 1 43.82 -8.69 1.65
N THR A 2 42.90 -9.59 1.33
CA THR A 2 43.18 -10.77 0.52
C THR A 2 42.76 -10.43 -0.91
N LEU A 3 43.74 -10.16 -1.77
CA LEU A 3 43.54 -9.89 -3.19
C LEU A 3 42.96 -11.15 -3.86
N LYS A 4 41.66 -11.14 -4.15
CA LYS A 4 41.04 -12.12 -5.05
C LYS A 4 41.70 -11.95 -6.42
N LYS A 5 42.43 -12.98 -6.83
CA LYS A 5 43.08 -13.15 -8.13
C LYS A 5 42.03 -12.91 -9.22
N ARG A 6 42.19 -11.87 -10.06
CA ARG A 6 41.42 -11.73 -11.31
C ARG A 6 41.71 -12.96 -12.14
N GLU A 7 40.76 -13.91 -12.18
CA GLU A 7 40.76 -14.98 -13.16
C GLU A 7 40.76 -14.37 -14.56
N GLN A 8 41.47 -15.02 -15.48
CA GLN A 8 41.53 -14.59 -16.87
C GLN A 8 40.09 -14.50 -17.39
N ILE A 9 39.69 -13.35 -17.93
CA ILE A 9 38.38 -13.20 -18.58
C ILE A 9 38.39 -14.14 -19.77
N GLU A 10 37.76 -15.32 -19.63
CA GLU A 10 37.54 -16.22 -20.75
C GLU A 10 36.68 -15.48 -21.78
N LYS A 11 37.07 -15.56 -23.04
CA LYS A 11 36.32 -14.93 -24.14
C LYS A 11 34.93 -15.56 -24.22
N PRO A 12 33.87 -14.75 -24.45
CA PRO A 12 32.48 -15.23 -24.39
C PRO A 12 32.20 -16.25 -25.50
N LEU A 13 31.28 -17.18 -25.20
CA LEU A 13 30.90 -18.27 -26.10
C LEU A 13 29.94 -17.76 -27.18
N GLN A 14 30.24 -18.04 -28.45
CA GLN A 14 29.38 -17.70 -29.57
C GLN A 14 28.40 -18.82 -29.92
N LYS A 15 27.33 -18.46 -30.64
CA LYS A 15 26.28 -19.38 -31.11
C LYS A 15 26.79 -20.61 -31.86
N HIS A 16 27.90 -20.50 -32.60
CA HIS A 16 28.50 -21.62 -33.34
C HIS A 16 29.49 -22.48 -32.52
N GLY A 17 29.57 -22.27 -31.20
CA GLY A 17 30.41 -23.07 -30.29
C GLY A 17 31.87 -22.60 -30.15
N GLY A 18 32.27 -21.52 -30.86
CA GLY A 18 33.59 -20.90 -30.76
C GLY A 18 33.66 -19.77 -29.71
N ARG A 19 34.85 -19.39 -29.27
CA ARG A 19 35.07 -18.21 -28.40
C ARG A 19 35.40 -16.97 -29.23
N LEU A 20 34.94 -15.80 -28.80
CA LEU A 20 35.07 -14.53 -29.55
C LEU A 20 36.46 -14.25 -30.14
N GLY A 21 36.54 -14.20 -31.47
CA GLY A 21 37.74 -13.84 -32.24
C GLY A 21 38.10 -12.36 -32.14
N LYS A 22 39.30 -11.97 -32.59
CA LYS A 22 39.68 -10.55 -32.71
C LYS A 22 38.99 -9.95 -33.93
N GLY A 23 38.04 -9.02 -33.72
CA GLY A 23 37.32 -8.30 -34.79
C GLY A 23 35.99 -8.93 -35.20
N GLU A 24 35.54 -9.97 -34.49
CA GLU A 24 34.19 -10.54 -34.66
C GLU A 24 33.18 -9.82 -33.78
N GLU A 25 31.96 -9.66 -34.28
CA GLU A 25 30.82 -9.21 -33.49
C GLU A 25 30.30 -10.36 -32.62
N TYR A 26 30.01 -10.07 -31.36
CA TYR A 26 29.55 -11.08 -30.42
C TYR A 26 28.07 -11.42 -30.71
N CYS A 27 27.81 -12.71 -30.95
CA CYS A 27 26.48 -13.28 -31.07
C CYS A 27 26.36 -14.51 -30.16
N GLY A 28 25.70 -14.35 -29.02
CA GLY A 28 25.46 -15.44 -28.08
C GLY A 28 24.28 -16.33 -28.49
N THR A 29 24.26 -17.58 -28.01
CA THR A 29 23.13 -18.51 -28.21
C THR A 29 21.98 -18.22 -27.26
N CYS A 30 20.74 -18.39 -27.73
CA CYS A 30 19.55 -18.40 -26.89
C CYS A 30 19.20 -19.82 -26.41
N TYR A 31 20.14 -20.77 -26.45
CA TYR A 31 19.99 -22.14 -25.94
C TYR A 31 18.75 -22.88 -26.48
N GLY A 32 18.42 -22.71 -27.77
CA GLY A 32 17.28 -23.34 -28.42
C GLY A 32 15.97 -22.55 -28.31
N ALA A 33 15.98 -21.39 -27.66
CA ALA A 33 14.84 -20.49 -27.57
C ALA A 33 14.81 -19.43 -28.70
N GLU A 34 15.67 -19.52 -29.70
CA GLU A 34 15.66 -18.66 -30.88
C GLU A 34 14.32 -18.75 -31.66
N GLU A 35 13.83 -17.61 -32.17
CA GLU A 35 12.71 -17.51 -33.13
C GLU A 35 13.20 -17.59 -34.58
N SER A 36 14.41 -17.11 -34.85
CA SER A 36 15.06 -17.16 -36.16
C SER A 36 16.53 -17.58 -36.06
N ASP A 37 17.06 -18.11 -37.16
CA ASP A 37 18.47 -18.54 -37.23
C ASP A 37 19.45 -17.37 -37.06
N GLU A 38 19.00 -16.14 -37.30
CA GLU A 38 19.79 -14.90 -37.14
C GLU A 38 19.68 -14.31 -35.73
N GLN A 39 18.76 -14.78 -34.88
CA GLN A 39 18.61 -14.25 -33.52
C GLN A 39 19.83 -14.61 -32.67
N CYS A 40 20.37 -13.58 -32.01
CA CYS A 40 21.43 -13.68 -31.02
C CYS A 40 20.87 -13.26 -29.65
N CYS A 41 21.32 -13.93 -28.58
CA CYS A 41 21.08 -13.51 -27.21
C CYS A 41 22.41 -13.13 -26.56
N ASN A 42 22.64 -11.84 -26.38
CA ASN A 42 23.93 -11.30 -25.95
C ASN A 42 24.00 -11.04 -24.44
N SER A 43 22.85 -10.96 -23.77
CA SER A 43 22.72 -10.75 -22.33
C SER A 43 21.93 -11.88 -21.67
N CYS A 44 22.11 -12.04 -20.35
CA CYS A 44 21.31 -12.97 -19.55
C CYS A 44 19.82 -12.62 -19.62
N GLU A 45 19.50 -11.33 -19.74
CA GLU A 45 18.15 -10.81 -19.90
C GLU A 45 17.52 -11.25 -21.23
N GLU A 46 18.25 -11.15 -22.35
CA GLU A 46 17.77 -11.61 -23.66
C GLU A 46 17.51 -13.12 -23.71
N VAL A 47 18.38 -13.93 -23.09
CA VAL A 47 18.17 -15.39 -22.98
C VAL A 47 16.89 -15.68 -22.19
N ARG A 48 16.69 -14.99 -21.06
CA ARG A 48 15.48 -15.12 -20.24
C ARG A 48 14.22 -14.72 -20.98
N GLU A 49 14.27 -13.64 -21.74
CA GLU A 49 13.14 -13.18 -22.56
C GLU A 49 12.80 -14.19 -23.66
N ALA A 50 13.80 -14.75 -24.34
CA ALA A 50 13.60 -15.81 -25.32
C ALA A 50 12.94 -17.06 -24.70
N TYR A 51 13.42 -17.50 -23.53
CA TYR A 51 12.84 -18.63 -22.78
C TYR A 51 11.39 -18.35 -22.39
N LYS A 52 11.12 -17.14 -21.88
CA LYS A 52 9.78 -16.72 -21.47
C LYS A 52 8.80 -16.74 -22.64
N LYS A 53 9.19 -16.27 -23.83
CA LYS A 53 8.37 -16.35 -25.05
C LYS A 53 8.02 -17.78 -25.46
N LYS A 54 8.91 -18.74 -25.19
CA LYS A 54 8.66 -20.18 -25.42
C LYS A 54 7.91 -20.86 -24.27
N GLY A 55 7.63 -20.14 -23.17
CA GLY A 55 7.03 -20.69 -21.96
C GLY A 55 7.97 -21.61 -21.16
N TRP A 56 9.28 -21.47 -21.34
CA TRP A 56 10.30 -22.26 -20.65
C TRP A 56 10.76 -21.56 -19.37
N ALA A 57 10.96 -22.33 -18.30
CA ALA A 57 11.53 -21.84 -17.05
C ALA A 57 13.06 -21.91 -17.08
N LEU A 58 13.72 -20.92 -16.47
CA LEU A 58 15.17 -20.91 -16.30
C LEU A 58 15.56 -21.81 -15.13
N THR A 59 15.95 -23.05 -15.39
CA THR A 59 16.25 -24.04 -14.33
C THR A 59 17.65 -23.90 -13.75
N ASN A 60 18.66 -23.65 -14.59
CA ASN A 60 20.07 -23.58 -14.18
C ASN A 60 20.77 -22.38 -14.82
N PRO A 61 20.77 -21.20 -14.17
CA PRO A 61 21.39 -19.99 -14.71
C PRO A 61 22.92 -20.10 -14.87
N ASP A 62 23.57 -20.95 -14.06
CA ASP A 62 25.03 -21.15 -14.11
C ASP A 62 25.51 -21.86 -15.40
N LEU A 63 24.61 -22.57 -16.10
CA LEU A 63 24.92 -23.22 -17.38
C LEU A 63 24.84 -22.26 -18.58
N ILE A 64 24.36 -21.03 -18.35
CA ILE A 64 24.19 -20.01 -19.37
C ILE A 64 25.36 -19.04 -19.28
N ASP A 65 26.21 -19.01 -20.32
CA ASP A 65 27.45 -18.23 -20.37
C ASP A 65 27.17 -16.75 -20.11
N GLN A 66 26.09 -16.22 -20.68
CA GLN A 66 25.65 -14.84 -20.49
C GLN A 66 25.28 -14.56 -19.03
N CYS A 67 24.63 -15.49 -18.34
CA CYS A 67 24.23 -15.33 -16.94
C CYS A 67 25.39 -15.54 -15.96
N ALA A 68 26.27 -16.49 -16.24
CA ALA A 68 27.50 -16.72 -15.48
C ALA A 68 28.46 -15.53 -15.59
N ARG A 69 28.69 -15.01 -16.81
CA ARG A 69 29.56 -13.85 -17.08
C ARG A 69 29.05 -12.58 -16.41
N GLU A 70 27.74 -12.44 -16.32
CA GLU A 70 27.11 -11.31 -15.65
C GLU A 70 27.02 -11.49 -14.12
N ASP A 71 27.50 -12.60 -13.56
CA ASP A 71 27.34 -12.93 -12.14
C ASP A 71 25.87 -12.88 -11.68
N PHE A 72 24.93 -13.28 -12.54
CA PHE A 72 23.49 -13.15 -12.27
C PHE A 72 23.10 -13.83 -10.95
N VAL A 73 23.59 -15.05 -10.71
CA VAL A 73 23.30 -15.81 -9.48
C VAL A 73 23.88 -15.13 -8.24
N GLU A 74 25.09 -14.57 -8.34
CA GLU A 74 25.71 -13.84 -7.23
C GLU A 74 24.94 -12.56 -6.93
N ARG A 75 24.50 -11.82 -7.96
CA ARG A 75 23.63 -10.64 -7.78
C ARG A 75 22.34 -11.00 -7.06
N VAL A 76 21.65 -12.06 -7.48
CA VAL A 76 20.42 -12.52 -6.81
C VAL A 76 20.70 -12.92 -5.36
N LYS A 77 21.83 -13.58 -5.07
CA LYS A 77 22.24 -13.91 -3.70
C LYS A 77 22.55 -12.67 -2.86
N THR A 78 23.22 -11.66 -3.42
CA THR A 78 23.55 -10.42 -2.69
C THR A 78 22.30 -9.59 -2.37
N GLN A 79 21.27 -9.67 -3.21
CA GLN A 79 19.97 -9.01 -2.99
C GLN A 79 19.06 -9.81 -2.05
N HIS A 80 19.50 -10.99 -1.58
CA HIS A 80 18.73 -11.78 -0.65
C HIS A 80 18.58 -11.05 0.69
N GLY A 81 17.32 -10.84 1.12
CA GLY A 81 17.00 -10.08 2.33
C GLY A 81 16.89 -8.58 2.12
N GLU A 82 17.07 -8.08 0.90
CA GLU A 82 16.75 -6.68 0.56
C GLU A 82 15.23 -6.48 0.42
N GLY A 83 14.78 -5.25 0.65
CA GLY A 83 13.39 -4.82 0.45
C GLY A 83 13.32 -3.66 -0.54
N CYS A 84 12.17 -3.50 -1.18
CA CYS A 84 11.93 -2.40 -2.12
C CYS A 84 11.16 -1.26 -1.43
N SER A 85 11.58 -0.01 -1.65
CA SER A 85 10.83 1.18 -1.25
C SER A 85 10.27 1.88 -2.49
N VAL A 86 8.95 1.79 -2.67
CA VAL A 86 8.25 2.36 -3.82
C VAL A 86 7.52 3.63 -3.40
N HIS A 87 7.69 4.69 -4.16
CA HIS A 87 6.96 5.95 -4.00
C HIS A 87 6.62 6.51 -5.39
N GLY A 88 5.45 7.11 -5.53
CA GLY A 88 5.00 7.68 -6.80
C GLY A 88 3.52 7.98 -6.80
N PHE A 89 3.04 8.40 -7.97
CA PHE A 89 1.63 8.67 -8.24
C PHE A 89 1.24 7.93 -9.51
N LEU A 90 -0.02 7.47 -9.56
CA LEU A 90 -0.58 6.79 -10.70
C LEU A 90 -1.85 7.51 -11.14
N ASP A 91 -1.88 7.94 -12.40
CA ASP A 91 -3.09 8.47 -13.01
C ASP A 91 -3.94 7.30 -13.52
N VAL A 92 -5.12 7.13 -12.92
CA VAL A 92 -6.05 6.06 -13.25
C VAL A 92 -7.39 6.61 -13.72
N SER A 93 -8.03 5.89 -14.64
CA SER A 93 -9.43 6.11 -14.97
C SER A 93 -10.30 5.86 -13.73
N LYS A 94 -11.37 6.65 -13.56
CA LYS A 94 -12.34 6.53 -12.45
C LYS A 94 -13.31 5.37 -12.65
N VAL A 95 -12.77 4.17 -12.83
CA VAL A 95 -13.48 2.90 -13.01
C VAL A 95 -12.85 1.85 -12.10
N ALA A 96 -13.51 0.71 -11.93
CA ALA A 96 -12.93 -0.41 -11.21
C ALA A 96 -11.63 -0.87 -11.88
N GLY A 97 -10.59 -1.10 -11.09
CA GLY A 97 -9.28 -1.50 -11.58
C GLY A 97 -8.43 -2.15 -10.48
N ASN A 98 -7.20 -2.50 -10.84
CA ASN A 98 -6.24 -3.02 -9.88
C ASN A 98 -4.82 -2.61 -10.24
N PHE A 99 -3.98 -2.47 -9.21
CA PHE A 99 -2.52 -2.46 -9.34
C PHE A 99 -1.95 -3.46 -8.35
N HIS A 100 -0.78 -4.02 -8.64
CA HIS A 100 -0.21 -5.06 -7.80
C HIS A 100 1.32 -5.06 -7.84
N PHE A 101 1.91 -5.59 -6.78
CA PHE A 101 3.33 -5.86 -6.66
C PHE A 101 3.52 -7.36 -6.57
N ALA A 102 4.11 -7.95 -7.60
CA ALA A 102 4.38 -9.37 -7.70
C ALA A 102 5.80 -9.59 -8.22
N PRO A 103 6.46 -10.71 -7.87
CA PRO A 103 7.76 -11.05 -8.39
C PRO A 103 7.68 -11.44 -9.87
N GLY A 104 8.66 -10.98 -10.66
CA GLY A 104 8.72 -11.21 -12.10
C GLY A 104 8.49 -9.94 -12.92
N LYS A 105 8.80 -9.99 -14.22
CA LYS A 105 8.46 -8.90 -15.15
C LYS A 105 6.98 -9.04 -15.56
N GLY A 106 6.16 -8.04 -15.24
CA GLY A 106 4.77 -7.97 -15.71
C GLY A 106 4.72 -7.88 -17.23
N TYR A 107 4.07 -8.85 -17.88
CA TYR A 107 3.92 -8.88 -19.34
C TYR A 107 2.48 -8.50 -19.69
N TYR A 108 2.31 -7.49 -20.55
CA TYR A 108 0.99 -6.94 -20.92
C TYR A 108 0.21 -7.80 -21.93
N GLU A 109 0.78 -8.89 -22.45
CA GLU A 109 0.24 -9.60 -23.62
C GLU A 109 -0.29 -11.02 -23.35
N SER A 110 -0.21 -11.52 -22.11
CA SER A 110 -0.85 -12.78 -21.74
C SER A 110 -1.28 -12.74 -20.28
N ASN A 111 -2.53 -13.15 -20.00
CA ASN A 111 -3.05 -13.38 -18.64
C ASN A 111 -2.36 -14.57 -17.93
N VAL A 112 -1.11 -14.88 -18.29
CA VAL A 112 -0.34 -16.03 -17.82
C VAL A 112 1.02 -15.51 -17.38
N ASP A 113 1.08 -15.04 -16.14
CA ASP A 113 2.34 -14.80 -15.46
C ASP A 113 2.97 -16.15 -15.13
N VAL A 114 3.96 -16.53 -15.93
CA VAL A 114 4.83 -17.66 -15.61
C VAL A 114 5.79 -17.19 -14.50
N PRO A 115 5.81 -17.82 -13.31
CA PRO A 115 6.73 -17.46 -12.25
C PRO A 115 8.18 -17.61 -12.76
N GLU A 116 8.84 -16.48 -12.99
CA GLU A 116 10.14 -16.43 -13.70
C GLU A 116 11.30 -16.97 -12.86
N LEU A 117 11.08 -17.10 -11.54
CA LEU A 117 12.00 -17.71 -10.59
C LEU A 117 11.16 -18.55 -9.62
N THR A 118 11.27 -19.88 -9.66
CA THR A 118 11.03 -20.67 -8.46
C THR A 118 12.18 -20.39 -7.52
N ALA A 119 12.07 -19.32 -6.73
CA ALA A 119 13.00 -19.09 -5.65
C ALA A 119 12.87 -20.28 -4.69
N GLU A 120 13.92 -21.11 -4.62
CA GLU A 120 14.02 -22.17 -3.63
C GLU A 120 14.02 -21.51 -2.24
N GLY A 121 12.83 -21.43 -1.61
CA GLY A 121 12.60 -20.67 -0.38
C GLY A 121 11.32 -19.83 -0.35
N GLY A 122 10.58 -19.72 -1.46
CA GLY A 122 9.35 -18.94 -1.53
C GLY A 122 9.59 -17.42 -1.61
N PHE A 123 8.53 -16.65 -1.84
CA PHE A 123 8.60 -15.20 -1.91
C PHE A 123 8.12 -14.56 -0.61
N ASN A 124 8.85 -13.52 -0.15
CA ASN A 124 8.45 -12.72 0.99
C ASN A 124 7.65 -11.49 0.52
N ILE A 125 6.36 -11.47 0.84
CA ILE A 125 5.40 -10.41 0.55
C ILE A 125 5.07 -9.56 1.80
N THR A 126 5.90 -9.65 2.85
CA THR A 126 5.86 -8.73 3.99
C THR A 126 6.04 -7.30 3.51
N HIS A 127 5.16 -6.39 3.93
CA HIS A 127 5.17 -5.02 3.45
C HIS A 127 4.65 -4.04 4.50
N LYS A 128 5.02 -2.77 4.29
CA LYS A 128 4.55 -1.63 5.05
C LYS A 128 4.06 -0.56 4.09
N ILE A 129 2.81 -0.17 4.23
CA ILE A 129 2.21 0.92 3.49
C ILE A 129 2.49 2.19 4.29
N ASN A 130 3.42 3.02 3.79
CA ASN A 130 3.73 4.27 4.47
C ASN A 130 2.61 5.30 4.27
N LYS A 131 2.12 5.42 3.04
CA LYS A 131 1.05 6.35 2.67
C LYS A 131 0.33 5.87 1.42
N LEU A 132 -0.99 5.88 1.44
CA LEU A 132 -1.83 5.64 0.26
C LEU A 132 -3.05 6.57 0.28
N SER A 133 -3.18 7.40 -0.74
CA SER A 133 -4.25 8.39 -0.85
C SER A 133 -4.83 8.44 -2.27
N PHE A 134 -6.12 8.71 -2.37
CA PHE A 134 -6.82 8.89 -3.66
C PHE A 134 -7.18 10.37 -3.85
N GLY A 135 -6.41 11.10 -4.64
CA GLY A 135 -6.59 12.54 -4.85
C GLY A 135 -5.88 13.40 -3.80
N THR A 136 -6.34 14.63 -3.62
CA THR A 136 -5.68 15.63 -2.76
C THR A 136 -6.10 15.53 -1.29
N GLU A 137 -5.17 15.62 -0.35
CA GLU A 137 -5.52 15.61 1.07
C GLU A 137 -6.35 16.83 1.48
N PHE A 138 -7.28 16.63 2.42
CA PHE A 138 -8.10 17.68 3.02
C PHE A 138 -8.08 17.56 4.55
N PRO A 139 -8.36 18.66 5.29
CA PRO A 139 -8.35 18.64 6.75
C PRO A 139 -9.31 17.59 7.32
N GLY A 140 -8.80 16.74 8.22
CA GLY A 140 -9.59 15.67 8.84
C GLY A 140 -9.73 14.39 8.00
N ALA A 141 -9.11 14.32 6.82
CA ALA A 141 -9.00 13.08 6.07
C ALA A 141 -8.16 12.05 6.85
N VAL A 142 -8.69 10.83 6.98
CA VAL A 142 -7.98 9.69 7.59
C VAL A 142 -7.98 8.55 6.57
N ASN A 143 -6.79 8.18 6.09
CA ASN A 143 -6.64 7.06 5.16
C ASN A 143 -6.41 5.77 5.95
N PRO A 144 -7.23 4.71 5.77
CA PRO A 144 -7.11 3.47 6.54
C PRO A 144 -5.78 2.72 6.44
N LEU A 145 -5.04 2.90 5.33
CA LEU A 145 -3.80 2.17 5.05
C LEU A 145 -2.53 2.96 5.38
N ASP A 146 -2.63 4.20 5.85
CA ASP A 146 -1.46 4.98 6.22
C ASP A 146 -0.78 4.37 7.46
N GLY A 147 0.47 3.92 7.29
CA GLY A 147 1.24 3.24 8.33
C GLY A 147 0.89 1.76 8.54
N ALA A 148 -0.03 1.19 7.74
CA ALA A 148 -0.40 -0.23 7.85
C ALA A 148 0.81 -1.13 7.54
N GLN A 149 0.96 -2.21 8.32
CA GLN A 149 2.03 -3.18 8.16
C GLN A 149 1.46 -4.59 8.22
N TRP A 150 1.92 -5.45 7.33
CA TRP A 150 1.58 -6.85 7.32
C TRP A 150 2.82 -7.72 7.15
N THR A 151 2.92 -8.75 7.98
CA THR A 151 4.03 -9.71 7.98
C THR A 151 3.52 -11.07 7.53
N GLN A 152 4.24 -11.68 6.60
CA GLN A 152 3.86 -12.95 6.02
C GLN A 152 3.97 -14.10 7.05
N PRO A 153 2.99 -15.03 7.06
CA PRO A 153 3.10 -16.32 7.74
C PRO A 153 4.19 -17.23 7.14
N ALA A 154 4.27 -18.48 7.61
CA ALA A 154 5.29 -19.45 7.15
C ALA A 154 5.15 -19.88 5.67
N SER A 155 3.98 -19.71 5.06
CA SER A 155 3.69 -20.06 3.66
C SER A 155 3.76 -18.84 2.75
N ASP A 156 4.15 -19.07 1.48
CA ASP A 156 3.93 -18.10 0.40
C ASP A 156 2.43 -17.91 0.15
N GLY A 157 2.05 -16.81 -0.47
CA GLY A 157 0.65 -16.51 -0.72
C GLY A 157 0.41 -15.13 -1.30
N THR A 158 -0.86 -14.78 -1.40
CA THR A 158 -1.31 -13.52 -1.98
C THR A 158 -2.03 -12.69 -0.94
N TYR A 159 -1.64 -11.43 -0.80
CA TYR A 159 -2.33 -10.48 0.06
C TYR A 159 -3.13 -9.49 -0.80
N GLN A 160 -4.42 -9.32 -0.50
CA GLN A 160 -5.35 -8.56 -1.34
C GLN A 160 -6.03 -7.47 -0.51
N TYR A 161 -5.92 -6.24 -0.98
CA TYR A 161 -6.65 -5.08 -0.49
C TYR A 161 -7.80 -4.76 -1.45
N PHE A 162 -9.03 -4.79 -0.94
CA PHE A 162 -10.22 -4.34 -1.64
C PHE A 162 -10.57 -2.94 -1.15
N ILE A 163 -10.29 -1.94 -1.98
CA ILE A 163 -10.43 -0.52 -1.70
C ILE A 163 -11.72 -0.01 -2.33
N LYS A 164 -12.62 0.54 -1.52
CA LYS A 164 -13.82 1.23 -2.00
C LYS A 164 -13.59 2.74 -1.91
N VAL A 165 -13.40 3.39 -3.06
CA VAL A 165 -13.11 4.82 -3.17
C VAL A 165 -14.41 5.60 -3.20
N VAL A 166 -14.57 6.59 -2.33
CA VAL A 166 -15.75 7.44 -2.19
C VAL A 166 -15.39 8.89 -2.56
N PRO A 167 -15.90 9.42 -3.68
CA PRO A 167 -15.70 10.82 -4.05
C PRO A 167 -16.19 11.74 -2.95
N THR A 168 -15.34 12.68 -2.53
CA THR A 168 -15.59 13.58 -1.41
C THR A 168 -15.30 15.02 -1.81
N ILE A 169 -16.25 15.92 -1.55
CA ILE A 169 -16.04 17.36 -1.70
C ILE A 169 -15.93 17.97 -0.32
N TYR A 170 -14.84 18.67 -0.03
CA TYR A 170 -14.68 19.45 1.19
C TYR A 170 -14.85 20.94 0.90
N ASN A 171 -15.85 21.56 1.53
CA ASN A 171 -16.11 22.99 1.49
C ASN A 171 -15.62 23.62 2.80
N ASP A 172 -14.59 24.45 2.70
CA ASP A 172 -14.03 25.25 3.80
C ASP A 172 -15.00 26.38 4.20
N ILE A 173 -14.93 26.86 5.45
CA ILE A 173 -15.62 28.06 5.95
C ILE A 173 -15.36 29.30 5.08
N ARG A 174 -14.21 29.33 4.38
CA ARG A 174 -13.82 30.42 3.46
C ARG A 174 -14.40 30.27 2.05
N GLY A 175 -15.20 29.23 1.80
CA GLY A 175 -15.79 28.94 0.48
C GLY A 175 -14.85 28.25 -0.50
N ARG A 176 -13.66 27.81 -0.06
CA ARG A 176 -12.77 26.98 -0.89
C ARG A 176 -13.35 25.58 -1.01
N LYS A 177 -13.35 25.03 -2.23
CA LYS A 177 -13.82 23.67 -2.52
C LYS A 177 -12.62 22.79 -2.89
N ILE A 178 -12.52 21.64 -2.25
CA ILE A 178 -11.49 20.63 -2.53
C ILE A 178 -12.21 19.36 -2.99
N ASP A 179 -12.01 18.99 -4.26
CA ASP A 179 -12.48 17.72 -4.81
C ASP A 179 -11.45 16.64 -4.55
N SER A 180 -11.80 15.67 -3.71
CA SER A 180 -10.92 14.60 -3.27
C SER A 180 -11.68 13.27 -3.18
N ASN A 181 -11.05 12.25 -2.60
CA ASN A 181 -11.68 10.99 -2.27
C ASN A 181 -11.29 10.54 -0.87
N GLN A 182 -12.20 9.78 -0.28
CA GLN A 182 -11.92 8.94 0.88
C GLN A 182 -11.99 7.50 0.43
N PHE A 183 -11.55 6.56 1.26
CA PHE A 183 -11.74 5.16 0.94
C PHE A 183 -11.87 4.30 2.19
N SER A 184 -12.53 3.16 2.04
CA SER A 184 -12.51 2.07 3.01
C SER A 184 -11.78 0.87 2.41
N VAL A 185 -11.31 -0.02 3.28
CA VAL A 185 -10.51 -1.18 2.87
C VAL A 185 -11.02 -2.44 3.53
N THR A 186 -11.00 -3.54 2.76
CA THR A 186 -11.15 -4.90 3.27
C THR A 186 -9.92 -5.70 2.85
N GLU A 187 -9.39 -6.50 3.77
CA GLU A 187 -8.15 -7.24 3.58
C GLU A 187 -8.45 -8.74 3.47
N HIS A 188 -7.72 -9.42 2.59
CA HIS A 188 -7.84 -10.87 2.42
C HIS A 188 -6.48 -11.49 2.09
N PHE A 189 -6.09 -12.52 2.83
CA PHE A 189 -4.90 -13.31 2.55
C PHE A 189 -5.30 -14.68 2.00
N ARG A 190 -4.70 -15.07 0.87
CA ARG A 190 -4.83 -16.41 0.27
C ARG A 190 -3.51 -17.16 0.41
N ASP A 191 -3.57 -18.28 1.11
CA ASP A 191 -2.41 -19.15 1.33
C ASP A 191 -2.00 -19.88 0.03
N GLY A 192 -0.69 -19.98 -0.20
CA GLY A 192 -0.05 -20.62 -1.35
C GLY A 192 -0.25 -22.14 -1.43
N ASN A 193 -0.64 -22.77 -0.33
CA ASN A 193 -0.95 -24.20 -0.26
C ASN A 193 -2.35 -24.55 -0.77
N VAL A 194 -3.23 -23.55 -0.95
CA VAL A 194 -4.60 -23.75 -1.44
C VAL A 194 -4.58 -23.87 -2.98
N GLN A 195 -5.28 -24.87 -3.54
CA GLN A 195 -5.43 -25.00 -4.99
C GLN A 195 -6.67 -24.25 -5.52
N PRO A 196 -6.57 -23.56 -6.67
CA PRO A 196 -5.35 -23.32 -7.45
C PRO A 196 -4.38 -22.38 -6.72
N ARG A 197 -3.07 -22.69 -6.82
CA ARG A 197 -2.02 -21.91 -6.16
C ARG A 197 -2.10 -20.45 -6.64
N PRO A 198 -2.34 -19.49 -5.74
CA PRO A 198 -2.44 -18.11 -6.15
C PRO A 198 -1.03 -17.54 -6.40
N GLN A 199 -0.93 -16.56 -7.30
CA GLN A 199 0.34 -15.91 -7.60
C GLN A 199 0.80 -15.09 -6.39
N PRO A 200 2.03 -15.30 -5.88
CA PRO A 200 2.51 -14.58 -4.72
C PRO A 200 2.62 -13.09 -5.04
N GLY A 201 2.10 -12.23 -4.16
CA GLY A 201 2.14 -10.79 -4.37
C GLY A 201 1.15 -10.03 -3.50
N VAL A 202 1.21 -8.71 -3.59
CA VAL A 202 0.32 -7.77 -2.92
C VAL A 202 -0.53 -7.05 -3.96
N PHE A 203 -1.84 -7.24 -3.90
CA PHE A 203 -2.79 -6.74 -4.89
C PHE A 203 -3.71 -5.68 -4.28
N PHE A 204 -3.93 -4.59 -5.01
CA PHE A 204 -4.81 -3.50 -4.63
C PHE A 204 -5.92 -3.38 -5.67
N PHE A 205 -7.09 -3.91 -5.35
CA PHE A 205 -8.29 -3.76 -6.15
C PHE A 205 -9.01 -2.51 -5.69
N TYR A 206 -9.27 -1.57 -6.59
CA TYR A 206 -10.00 -0.35 -6.26
C TYR A 206 -11.28 -0.24 -7.09
N ASP A 207 -12.34 0.24 -6.46
CA ASP A 207 -13.62 0.49 -7.12
C ASP A 207 -14.27 1.78 -6.59
N PHE A 208 -14.83 2.57 -7.50
CA PHE A 208 -15.45 3.86 -7.16
C PHE A 208 -16.90 3.66 -6.72
N SER A 209 -17.25 4.24 -5.59
CA SER A 209 -18.61 4.28 -5.08
C SER A 209 -19.48 5.21 -5.93
N PRO A 210 -20.72 4.82 -6.25
CA PRO A 210 -21.68 5.72 -6.91
C PRO A 210 -22.19 6.82 -5.97
N ILE A 211 -21.82 6.80 -4.68
CA ILE A 211 -22.22 7.77 -3.67
C ILE A 211 -21.11 8.81 -3.50
N LYS A 212 -21.51 10.08 -3.36
CA LYS A 212 -20.62 11.21 -3.09
C LYS A 212 -20.89 11.76 -1.69
N VAL A 213 -19.82 12.06 -0.96
CA VAL A 213 -19.89 12.73 0.35
C VAL A 213 -19.52 14.20 0.18
N ILE A 214 -20.26 15.10 0.82
CA ILE A 214 -19.98 16.53 0.82
C ILE A 214 -19.83 16.97 2.27
N PHE A 215 -18.61 17.35 2.64
CA PHE A 215 -18.34 18.00 3.92
C PHE A 215 -18.42 19.50 3.74
N THR A 216 -19.27 20.14 4.53
CA THR A 216 -19.34 21.60 4.60
C THR A 216 -18.99 22.02 6.01
N GLU A 217 -17.89 22.77 6.12
CA GLU A 217 -17.51 23.36 7.38
C GLU A 217 -18.34 24.62 7.61
N GLU A 218 -19.05 24.65 8.73
CA GLU A 218 -19.91 25.78 9.11
C GLU A 218 -19.46 26.34 10.46
N ASN A 219 -19.49 27.67 10.56
CA ASN A 219 -19.33 28.33 11.86
C ASN A 219 -20.64 28.23 12.63
N ARG A 220 -20.55 27.95 13.94
CA ARG A 220 -21.72 28.07 14.81
C ARG A 220 -22.22 29.51 14.81
N SER A 221 -23.54 29.69 14.72
CA SER A 221 -24.13 31.02 14.71
C SER A 221 -23.87 31.74 16.04
N PHE A 222 -23.61 33.04 15.98
CA PHE A 222 -23.46 33.88 17.18
C PHE A 222 -24.71 33.83 18.06
N LEU A 223 -25.90 33.67 17.47
CA LEU A 223 -27.14 33.51 18.20
C LEU A 223 -27.15 32.24 19.07
N HIS A 224 -26.59 31.13 18.58
CA HIS A 224 -26.45 29.91 19.38
C HIS A 224 -25.53 30.10 20.59
N TYR A 225 -24.50 30.95 20.46
CA TYR A 225 -23.66 31.33 21.59
C TYR A 225 -24.44 32.18 22.60
N LEU A 226 -25.19 33.19 22.13
CA LEU A 226 -25.96 34.07 23.00
C LEU A 226 -27.06 33.33 23.75
N THR A 227 -27.80 32.43 23.09
CA THR A 227 -28.82 31.62 23.75
C THR A 227 -28.22 30.70 24.81
N ASN A 228 -27.08 30.08 24.54
CA ASN A 228 -26.35 29.31 25.55
C ASN A 228 -25.88 30.17 26.73
N LEU A 229 -25.38 31.38 26.48
CA LEU A 229 -24.96 32.30 27.53
C LEU A 229 -26.15 32.73 28.42
N CYS A 230 -27.26 33.10 27.81
CA CYS A 230 -28.50 33.44 28.54
C CYS A 230 -29.01 32.24 29.34
N ALA A 231 -28.94 31.02 28.80
CA ALA A 231 -29.33 29.81 29.52
C ALA A 231 -28.46 29.55 30.76
N ILE A 232 -27.15 29.75 30.66
CA ILE A 232 -26.22 29.62 31.78
C ILE A 232 -26.50 30.68 32.85
N VAL A 233 -26.61 31.96 32.48
CA VAL A 233 -26.88 33.06 33.41
C VAL A 233 -28.25 32.91 34.07
N GLY A 234 -29.27 32.59 33.27
CA GLY A 234 -30.62 32.30 33.75
C GLY A 234 -30.61 31.16 34.75
N GLY A 235 -29.99 30.02 34.40
CA GLY A 235 -29.86 28.87 35.28
C GLY A 235 -29.19 29.17 36.62
N ILE A 236 -28.11 29.96 36.62
CA ILE A 236 -27.45 30.41 37.85
C ILE A 236 -28.41 31.24 38.71
N PHE A 237 -29.15 32.16 38.11
CA PHE A 237 -30.08 33.03 38.83
C PHE A 237 -31.24 32.23 39.43
N THR A 238 -31.79 31.26 38.70
CA THR A 238 -32.86 30.39 39.22
C THR A 238 -32.38 29.55 40.38
N VAL A 239 -31.19 28.94 40.28
CA VAL A 239 -30.63 28.11 41.35
C VAL A 239 -30.33 28.95 42.58
N ALA A 240 -29.72 30.14 42.41
CA ALA A 240 -29.46 31.05 43.51
C ALA A 240 -30.76 31.51 44.21
N GLY A 241 -31.80 31.85 43.45
CA GLY A 241 -33.10 32.25 44.00
C GLY A 241 -33.81 31.13 44.77
N ILE A 242 -33.69 29.88 44.31
CA ILE A 242 -34.21 28.72 45.03
C ILE A 242 -33.47 28.55 46.36
N ILE A 243 -32.14 28.61 46.37
CA ILE A 243 -31.33 28.47 47.58
C ILE A 243 -31.66 29.58 48.58
N ASP A 244 -31.73 30.84 48.15
CA ASP A 244 -32.05 31.98 49.01
C ASP A 244 -33.45 31.84 49.62
N SER A 245 -34.45 31.47 48.82
CA SER A 245 -35.80 31.23 49.31
C SER A 245 -35.87 30.09 50.33
N PHE A 246 -35.15 28.99 50.10
CA PHE A 246 -35.06 27.88 51.07
C PHE A 246 -34.42 28.33 52.39
N ILE A 247 -33.33 29.10 52.35
CA ILE A 247 -32.66 29.61 53.56
C ILE A 247 -33.59 30.58 54.31
N TYR A 248 -34.20 31.54 53.61
CA TYR A 248 -35.09 32.53 54.21
C TYR A 248 -36.31 31.88 54.89
N HIS A 249 -36.99 30.98 54.19
CA HIS A 249 -38.13 30.24 54.76
C HIS A 249 -37.69 29.30 55.88
N GLY A 250 -36.52 28.67 55.76
CA GLY A 250 -35.92 27.84 56.80
C GLY A 250 -35.65 28.62 58.08
N GLN A 251 -34.99 29.78 57.98
CA GLN A 251 -34.72 30.67 59.11
C GLN A 251 -36.02 31.19 59.75
N LYS A 252 -36.99 31.62 58.94
CA LYS A 252 -38.29 32.12 59.45
C LYS A 252 -39.09 31.02 60.14
N ALA A 253 -39.09 29.80 59.60
CA ALA A 253 -39.75 28.66 60.22
C ALA A 253 -39.08 28.22 61.52
N LEU A 254 -37.73 28.22 61.58
CA LEU A 254 -36.97 27.95 62.79
C LEU A 254 -37.24 29.02 63.87
N LYS A 255 -37.19 30.30 63.50
CA LYS A 255 -37.47 31.41 64.41
C LYS A 255 -38.90 31.35 64.96
N LYS A 256 -39.89 31.06 64.11
CA LYS A 256 -41.29 30.86 64.52
C LYS A 256 -41.45 29.62 65.42
N LYS A 257 -40.71 28.53 65.17
CA LYS A 257 -40.70 27.35 66.07
C LYS A 257 -40.02 27.64 67.41
N MET A 258 -39.00 28.50 67.44
CA MET A 258 -38.39 28.98 68.69
C MET A 258 -39.33 29.89 69.49
N GLU A 259 -40.06 30.80 68.83
CA GLU A 259 -41.03 31.70 69.47
C GLU A 259 -42.25 30.97 70.05
N ILE A 260 -42.67 29.84 69.46
CA ILE A 260 -43.77 29.00 69.97
C ILE A 260 -43.30 28.07 71.11
N GLY A 261 -42.04 28.16 71.56
CA GLY A 261 -41.55 27.46 72.75
C GLY A 261 -41.43 25.93 72.60
N LYS A 262 -41.34 25.42 71.35
CA LYS A 262 -41.30 23.97 71.08
C LYS A 262 -39.90 23.34 71.08
N TYR A 263 -38.92 24.01 71.71
CA TYR A 263 -37.60 23.46 72.02
C TYR A 263 -37.34 23.61 73.53
N ARG A 264 -38.05 22.80 74.32
CA ARG A 264 -37.57 22.24 75.58
C ARG A 264 -37.85 20.75 75.55
#